data_AF-A0A179UNB6-F1
#
_entry.id   AF-A0A179UNB6-F1
#
_cell.length_a   1.000
_cell.length_b   1.000
_cell.length_c   1.000
_cell.angle_alpha   90.00
_cell.angle_beta   90.00
_cell.angle_gamma   90.00
#
_symmetry.space_group_name_H-M   'P 1'
#
loop_
_entity.id
_entity.type
_entity.pdbx_description
1 polymer ?
#
loop_
_entity_poly.entity_id
_entity_poly.type
_entity_poly.pdbx_seq_one_letter_code
_entity_poly.pdbx_strand_id
1 'polypeptide(L)'
;MASNSRTGLVNLPKELIQMIVMLVELEDVDMCRMARTCRYFAEAIIPPNSGVWRRRFLQKYDHPPPDKSSEEVRVEYKVRSIMLAQTPSFRDGEGRKEKLWLSVLTTLFAESYNTQPSRQGDEMRVSRNRACIKKAIRSSGFLDQPIVGDGANSSLPPSRPYLAIQLAATYLVLDINHSFRSLRTDYDLNIVYRCDSSTPDIPIINASNDEENIDLYQLLHIRNFWKRHLRNRDENTFHKSYHNMPKIMRPKAWEEGLGNKGSLGTCWLGYYSCIHPLPISSTDLQERQTCADLMSHWESTSALLLKLPTLTTNASISTTWFPLFNEAYPINTNVEPSSRTYFRGTQSLNLDQNHHHHHHHHHHDAHDDAHDSNDQPHPNSMRGFTEPCPAQAGIPGWRRICFIIYEINPEFFVSAADDNDNDNDNGDGGGGGGGGEDDEEVEGWLPWSWTAVDFLWAYGYEGVIVPGGGIMMGRWRNMMVEAEVEEGPFVFWVV
;
A
#
# COMPACT_ATOMS: atom_id res chain seq x y z
N MET A 1 46.39 25.98 -56.40
CA MET A 1 45.31 25.00 -56.17
C MET A 1 45.12 24.86 -54.67
N ALA A 2 44.11 25.55 -54.10
CA ALA A 2 43.77 25.37 -52.70
C ALA A 2 43.01 24.04 -52.55
N SER A 3 43.54 23.13 -51.74
CA SER A 3 42.84 21.91 -51.37
C SER A 3 41.61 22.31 -50.56
N ASN A 4 40.42 22.23 -51.18
CA ASN A 4 39.17 22.26 -50.46
C ASN A 4 39.08 21.01 -49.57
N SER A 5 39.67 21.05 -48.37
CA SER A 5 39.37 20.10 -47.32
C SER A 5 37.94 20.36 -46.83
N ARG A 6 36.96 19.89 -47.61
CA ARG A 6 35.57 19.87 -47.15
C ARG A 6 35.52 18.97 -45.91
N THR A 7 35.47 19.59 -44.73
CA THR A 7 35.26 18.93 -43.44
C THR A 7 33.81 18.46 -43.37
N GLY A 8 33.53 17.30 -43.96
CA GLY A 8 32.26 16.63 -43.79
C GLY A 8 32.14 16.03 -42.39
N LEU A 9 30.92 15.90 -41.87
CA LEU A 9 30.65 15.20 -40.60
C LEU A 9 31.29 13.81 -40.55
N VAL A 10 31.37 13.11 -41.69
CA VAL A 10 32.01 11.78 -41.81
C VAL A 10 33.51 11.76 -41.48
N ASN A 11 34.16 12.92 -41.39
CA ASN A 11 35.58 13.04 -41.02
C ASN A 11 35.78 13.23 -39.50
N LEU A 12 34.70 13.39 -38.72
CA LEU A 12 34.79 13.49 -37.26
C LEU A 12 34.96 12.10 -36.64
N PRO A 13 35.73 11.97 -35.54
CA PRO A 13 35.76 10.74 -34.74
C PRO A 13 34.37 10.23 -34.35
N LYS A 14 34.24 8.90 -34.21
CA LYS A 14 32.96 8.25 -33.87
C LYS A 14 32.39 8.79 -32.56
N GLU A 15 33.25 9.15 -31.62
CA GLU A 15 32.91 9.72 -30.32
C GLU A 15 32.23 11.09 -30.48
N LEU A 16 32.73 11.94 -31.38
CA LEU A 16 32.10 13.24 -31.68
C LEU A 16 30.76 13.06 -32.40
N ILE A 17 30.65 12.08 -33.31
CA ILE A 17 29.37 11.74 -33.93
C ILE A 17 28.36 11.28 -32.88
N GLN A 18 28.76 10.41 -31.96
CA GLN A 18 27.92 9.98 -30.85
C GLN A 18 27.52 11.17 -29.97
N MET A 19 28.45 12.07 -29.63
CA MET A 19 28.14 13.28 -28.87
C MET A 19 27.10 14.16 -29.57
N ILE A 20 27.22 14.38 -30.88
CA ILE A 20 26.24 15.14 -31.65
C ILE A 20 24.86 14.47 -31.58
N VAL A 21 24.79 13.16 -31.85
CA VAL A 21 23.53 12.38 -31.81
C VAL A 21 22.90 12.41 -30.41
N MET A 22 23.71 12.52 -29.37
CA MET A 22 23.31 12.59 -27.98
C MET A 22 22.86 13.98 -27.50
N LEU A 23 23.37 15.05 -28.12
CA LEU A 23 23.12 16.45 -27.74
C LEU A 23 21.85 17.02 -28.39
N VAL A 24 21.51 16.55 -29.59
CA VAL A 24 20.28 16.98 -30.26
C VAL A 24 19.10 16.20 -29.66
N GLU A 25 17.96 16.85 -29.45
CA GLU A 25 16.69 16.23 -29.03
C GLU A 25 16.08 15.34 -30.13
N LEU A 26 16.90 14.49 -30.74
CA LEU A 26 16.49 13.61 -31.84
C LEU A 26 15.57 12.53 -31.29
N GLU A 27 14.48 12.28 -32.03
CA GLU A 27 13.67 11.12 -31.78
C GLU A 27 14.40 9.84 -32.25
N ASP A 28 13.90 8.67 -31.83
CA ASP A 28 14.50 7.39 -32.25
C ASP A 28 14.49 7.25 -33.79
N VAL A 29 13.49 7.84 -34.45
CA VAL A 29 13.37 7.87 -35.90
C VAL A 29 14.51 8.66 -36.57
N ASP A 30 14.93 9.78 -35.98
CA ASP A 30 15.96 10.63 -36.61
C ASP A 30 17.35 10.03 -36.46
N MET A 31 17.63 9.39 -35.33
CA MET A 31 18.84 8.59 -35.17
C MET A 31 18.90 7.45 -36.19
N CYS A 32 17.78 6.76 -36.40
CA CYS A 32 17.68 5.71 -37.42
C CYS A 32 17.91 6.27 -38.83
N ARG A 33 17.33 7.44 -39.15
CA ARG A 33 17.55 8.12 -40.44
C ARG A 33 19.02 8.49 -40.62
N MET A 34 19.66 9.08 -39.61
CA MET A 34 21.09 9.42 -39.66
C MET A 34 21.96 8.19 -39.87
N ALA A 35 21.73 7.13 -39.10
CA ALA A 35 22.45 5.87 -39.24
C ALA A 35 22.27 5.23 -40.63
N ARG A 36 21.14 5.47 -41.30
CA ARG A 36 20.86 4.98 -42.66
C ARG A 36 21.52 5.79 -43.77
N THR A 37 22.06 6.97 -43.49
CA THR A 37 22.69 7.80 -44.53
C THR A 37 24.00 7.21 -45.04
N CYS A 38 24.83 6.62 -44.17
CA CYS A 38 26.09 5.99 -44.56
C CYS A 38 26.58 4.96 -43.53
N ARG A 39 27.47 4.06 -43.98
CA ARG A 39 28.08 3.02 -43.13
C ARG A 39 28.82 3.61 -41.93
N TYR A 40 29.51 4.75 -42.09
CA TYR A 40 30.28 5.37 -41.00
C TYR A 40 29.39 5.78 -39.83
N PHE A 41 28.24 6.42 -40.10
CA PHE A 41 27.28 6.78 -39.04
C PHE A 41 26.58 5.55 -38.48
N ALA A 42 26.26 4.55 -39.31
CA ALA A 42 25.74 3.28 -38.82
C ALA A 42 26.68 2.66 -37.77
N GLU A 43 27.98 2.58 -38.06
CA GLU A 43 28.99 2.05 -37.15
C GLU A 43 29.27 2.92 -35.92
N ALA A 44 28.92 4.21 -35.95
CA ALA A 44 29.05 5.09 -34.79
C ALA A 44 27.83 4.98 -33.84
N ILE A 45 26.63 4.81 -34.38
CA ILE A 45 25.36 4.92 -33.65
C ILE A 45 24.79 3.56 -33.26
N ILE A 46 24.80 2.59 -34.17
CA ILE A 46 24.07 1.33 -34.01
C ILE A 46 24.72 0.37 -33.00
N PRO A 47 26.05 0.20 -32.93
CA PRO A 47 26.66 -0.81 -32.06
C PRO A 47 26.26 -0.70 -30.58
N PRO A 48 26.21 -1.84 -29.86
CA PRO A 48 25.81 -1.86 -28.45
C PRO A 48 26.78 -1.12 -27.53
N ASN A 49 28.07 -1.05 -27.90
CA ASN A 49 29.07 -0.26 -27.17
C ASN A 49 28.98 1.25 -27.44
N SER A 50 28.09 1.71 -28.32
CA SER A 50 27.82 3.13 -28.52
C SER A 50 27.17 3.73 -27.27
N GLY A 51 27.72 4.85 -26.78
CA GLY A 51 27.16 5.56 -25.62
C GLY A 51 25.73 6.10 -25.84
N VAL A 52 25.29 6.17 -27.11
CA VAL A 52 23.99 6.66 -27.53
C VAL A 52 22.86 5.91 -26.83
N TRP A 53 22.84 4.58 -26.85
CA TRP A 53 21.71 3.79 -26.32
C TRP A 53 21.59 3.90 -24.81
N ARG A 54 22.71 3.92 -24.09
CA ARG A 54 22.71 4.14 -22.64
C ARG A 54 22.19 5.53 -22.28
N ARG A 55 22.58 6.57 -23.04
CA ARG A 55 22.02 7.92 -22.84
C ARG A 55 20.51 7.96 -23.12
N ARG A 56 20.03 7.30 -24.19
CA ARG A 56 18.58 7.22 -24.50
C ARG A 56 17.80 6.50 -23.41
N PHE A 57 18.36 5.41 -22.89
CA PHE A 57 17.79 4.70 -21.75
C PHE A 57 17.63 5.65 -20.56
N LEU A 58 18.71 6.33 -20.16
CA LEU A 58 18.71 7.25 -19.03
C LEU A 58 17.86 8.52 -19.25
N GLN A 59 17.48 8.85 -20.48
CA GLN A 59 16.51 9.93 -20.76
C GLN A 59 15.07 9.50 -20.47
N LYS A 60 14.73 8.22 -20.66
CA LYS A 60 13.35 7.70 -20.54
C LYS A 60 13.10 6.88 -19.27
N TYR A 61 14.12 6.23 -18.73
CA TYR A 61 14.01 5.26 -17.64
C TYR A 61 14.99 5.61 -16.52
N ASP A 62 14.82 4.96 -15.37
CA ASP A 62 15.78 5.06 -14.26
C ASP A 62 17.10 4.37 -14.63
N HIS A 63 18.08 4.36 -13.72
CA HIS A 63 19.35 3.74 -14.02
C HIS A 63 19.16 2.22 -14.17
N PRO A 64 19.72 1.57 -15.22
CA PRO A 64 19.68 0.12 -15.29
C PRO A 64 20.49 -0.47 -14.12
N PRO A 65 20.15 -1.71 -13.69
CA PRO A 65 20.98 -2.48 -12.76
C PRO A 65 22.46 -2.47 -13.15
N PRO A 66 23.38 -2.40 -12.16
CA PRO A 66 24.82 -2.17 -12.40
C PRO A 66 25.51 -3.28 -13.19
N ASP A 67 24.93 -4.49 -13.17
CA ASP A 67 25.38 -5.69 -13.87
C ASP A 67 25.01 -5.72 -15.36
N LYS A 68 24.10 -4.85 -15.84
CA LYS A 68 23.69 -4.83 -17.25
C LYS A 68 24.75 -4.27 -18.18
N SER A 69 25.12 -5.07 -19.18
CA SER A 69 25.96 -4.66 -20.29
C SER A 69 25.27 -3.60 -21.18
N SER A 70 26.05 -2.86 -21.97
CA SER A 70 25.48 -1.88 -22.90
C SER A 70 24.64 -2.52 -24.02
N GLU A 71 24.90 -3.80 -24.34
CA GLU A 71 24.06 -4.56 -25.27
C GLU A 71 22.68 -4.84 -24.68
N GLU A 72 22.63 -5.32 -23.44
CA GLU A 72 21.37 -5.58 -22.73
C GLU A 72 20.56 -4.30 -22.55
N VAL A 73 21.19 -3.20 -22.12
CA VAL A 73 20.54 -1.89 -21.99
C VAL A 73 19.93 -1.43 -23.33
N ARG A 74 20.62 -1.66 -24.44
CA ARG A 74 20.11 -1.34 -25.78
C ARG A 74 18.91 -2.21 -26.16
N VAL A 75 18.98 -3.52 -25.93
CA VAL A 75 17.87 -4.44 -26.21
C VAL A 75 16.66 -4.05 -25.38
N GLU A 76 16.86 -3.83 -24.08
CA GLU A 76 15.82 -3.45 -23.15
C GLU A 76 15.18 -2.10 -23.50
N TYR A 77 15.98 -1.09 -23.83
CA TYR A 77 15.47 0.20 -24.32
C TYR A 77 14.48 0.01 -25.47
N LYS A 78 14.85 -0.81 -26.47
CA LYS A 78 14.02 -1.07 -27.65
C LYS A 78 12.76 -1.84 -27.29
N VAL A 79 12.89 -2.91 -26.49
CA VAL A 79 11.74 -3.72 -26.04
C VAL A 79 10.75 -2.85 -25.28
N ARG A 80 11.21 -2.10 -24.26
CA ARG A 80 10.36 -1.18 -23.49
C ARG A 80 9.71 -0.14 -24.39
N SER A 81 10.47 0.49 -25.29
CA SER A 81 9.94 1.52 -26.19
C SER A 81 8.85 0.98 -27.13
N ILE A 82 9.01 -0.24 -27.65
CA ILE A 82 8.02 -0.88 -28.54
C ILE A 82 6.79 -1.35 -27.75
N MET A 83 6.98 -1.93 -26.57
CA MET A 83 5.87 -2.46 -25.76
C MET A 83 5.04 -1.34 -25.13
N LEU A 84 5.68 -0.31 -24.57
CA LEU A 84 4.98 0.81 -23.91
C LEU A 84 4.29 1.76 -24.91
N ALA A 85 4.66 1.70 -26.19
CA ALA A 85 3.95 2.41 -27.27
C ALA A 85 2.64 1.71 -27.67
N GLN A 86 2.43 0.46 -27.24
CA GLN A 86 1.23 -0.30 -27.54
C GLN A 86 0.21 -0.20 -26.40
N THR A 87 -1.06 -0.26 -26.76
CA THR A 87 -2.19 -0.40 -25.84
C THR A 87 -2.69 -1.85 -25.90
N PRO A 88 -2.31 -2.72 -24.95
CA PRO A 88 -2.85 -4.08 -24.88
C PRO A 88 -4.33 -4.05 -24.48
N SER A 89 -5.06 -5.12 -24.83
CA SER A 89 -6.43 -5.36 -24.39
C SER A 89 -6.46 -6.67 -23.62
N PHE A 90 -7.01 -6.63 -22.41
CA PHE A 90 -7.13 -7.82 -21.55
C PHE A 90 -8.55 -8.43 -21.57
N ARG A 91 -9.43 -7.94 -22.43
CA ARG A 91 -10.84 -8.39 -22.53
C ARG A 91 -10.95 -9.89 -22.85
N ASP A 92 -10.05 -10.39 -23.67
CA ASP A 92 -10.02 -11.79 -24.13
C ASP A 92 -8.98 -12.63 -23.35
N GLY A 93 -8.52 -12.13 -22.19
CA GLY A 93 -7.48 -12.73 -21.38
C GLY A 93 -6.06 -12.32 -21.76
N GLU A 94 -5.07 -13.10 -21.31
CA GLU A 94 -3.64 -12.77 -21.42
C GLU A 94 -2.94 -13.52 -22.55
N GLY A 95 -2.97 -12.91 -23.74
CA GLY A 95 -2.19 -13.36 -24.89
C GLY A 95 -0.69 -13.13 -24.73
N ARG A 96 0.08 -13.51 -25.76
CA ARG A 96 1.56 -13.33 -25.76
C ARG A 96 1.97 -11.87 -25.64
N LYS A 97 1.23 -10.97 -26.28
CA LYS A 97 1.50 -9.53 -26.27
C LYS A 97 1.24 -8.94 -24.88
N GLU A 98 0.12 -9.31 -24.26
CA GLU A 98 -0.29 -8.90 -22.92
C GLU A 98 0.75 -9.35 -21.88
N LYS A 99 1.18 -10.62 -21.96
CA LYS A 99 2.23 -11.17 -21.07
C LYS A 99 3.57 -10.45 -21.22
N LEU A 100 3.99 -10.14 -22.45
CA LEU A 100 5.21 -9.35 -22.68
C LEU A 100 5.08 -7.92 -22.13
N TRP A 101 3.91 -7.30 -22.27
CA TRP A 101 3.65 -5.98 -21.72
C TRP A 101 3.67 -5.97 -20.19
N LEU A 102 3.06 -6.98 -19.55
CA LEU A 102 3.13 -7.18 -18.09
C LEU A 102 4.58 -7.39 -17.63
N SER A 103 5.36 -8.21 -18.34
CA SER A 103 6.78 -8.40 -18.03
C SER A 103 7.57 -7.08 -18.08
N VAL A 104 7.32 -6.23 -19.08
CA VAL A 104 7.93 -4.89 -19.13
C VAL A 104 7.52 -4.04 -17.92
N LEU A 105 6.24 -4.01 -17.55
CA LEU A 105 5.80 -3.27 -16.37
C LEU A 105 6.45 -3.79 -15.08
N THR A 106 6.50 -5.10 -14.87
CA THR A 106 7.19 -5.72 -13.72
C THR A 106 8.63 -5.21 -13.62
N THR A 107 9.38 -5.20 -14.72
CA THR A 107 10.78 -4.69 -14.69
C THR A 107 10.85 -3.21 -14.34
N LEU A 108 9.90 -2.39 -14.80
CA LEU A 108 9.85 -0.97 -14.45
C LEU A 108 9.54 -0.78 -12.95
N PHE A 109 8.63 -1.56 -12.37
CA PHE A 109 8.36 -1.53 -10.93
C PHE A 109 9.62 -1.90 -10.14
N ALA A 110 10.22 -3.05 -10.45
CA ALA A 110 11.40 -3.56 -9.76
C ALA A 110 12.60 -2.60 -9.83
N GLU A 111 12.77 -1.89 -10.94
CA GLU A 111 13.87 -0.95 -11.15
C GLU A 111 13.52 0.52 -10.82
N SER A 112 12.32 0.78 -10.30
CA SER A 112 11.93 2.15 -9.93
C SER A 112 12.85 2.70 -8.84
N TYR A 113 13.33 3.93 -9.03
CA TYR A 113 14.30 4.59 -8.16
C TYR A 113 15.70 3.94 -8.12
N ASN A 114 16.05 3.11 -9.10
CA ASN A 114 17.45 2.70 -9.27
C ASN A 114 18.32 3.94 -9.56
N THR A 115 19.18 4.29 -8.61
CA THR A 115 20.09 5.44 -8.69
C THR A 115 21.48 5.04 -9.19
N GLN A 116 22.20 6.02 -9.74
CA GLN A 116 23.60 5.86 -10.09
C GLN A 116 24.45 5.74 -8.80
N PRO A 117 25.40 4.78 -8.70
CA PRO A 117 26.23 4.59 -7.49
C PRO A 117 27.06 5.82 -7.07
N SER A 118 27.29 6.76 -7.98
CA SER A 118 28.25 7.87 -7.82
C SER A 118 27.62 9.26 -7.63
N ARG A 119 26.28 9.34 -7.45
CA ARG A 119 25.60 10.62 -7.24
C ARG A 119 24.74 10.59 -5.98
N GLN A 120 25.40 10.74 -4.83
CA GLN A 120 24.76 11.23 -3.60
C GLN A 120 24.60 12.74 -3.74
N GLY A 121 23.39 13.19 -4.05
CA GLY A 121 23.04 14.60 -4.14
C GLY A 121 21.54 14.76 -3.93
N ASP A 122 21.19 15.68 -3.04
CA ASP A 122 19.90 15.94 -2.39
C ASP A 122 18.74 16.38 -3.33
N GLU A 123 18.87 16.19 -4.64
CA GLU A 123 17.74 16.40 -5.54
C GLU A 123 16.84 15.17 -5.48
N MET A 124 15.69 15.32 -4.81
CA MET A 124 14.59 14.35 -4.80
C MET A 124 14.10 14.10 -6.24
N ARG A 125 14.73 13.14 -6.91
CA ARG A 125 14.43 12.84 -8.32
C ARG A 125 13.23 11.94 -8.40
N VAL A 126 12.18 12.45 -9.03
CA VAL A 126 11.03 11.65 -9.44
C VAL A 126 11.51 10.52 -10.36
N SER A 127 11.23 9.27 -9.99
CA SER A 127 11.51 8.10 -10.83
C SER A 127 10.85 8.25 -12.21
N ARG A 128 11.67 8.08 -13.26
CA ARG A 128 11.20 8.04 -14.65
C ARG A 128 10.41 6.76 -14.92
N ASN A 129 10.82 5.65 -14.32
CA ASN A 129 10.07 4.40 -14.42
C ASN A 129 8.64 4.55 -13.85
N ARG A 130 8.49 5.22 -12.69
CA ARG A 130 7.17 5.55 -12.11
C ARG A 130 6.30 6.37 -13.08
N ALA A 131 6.89 7.35 -13.77
CA ALA A 131 6.19 8.13 -14.78
C ALA A 131 5.76 7.28 -15.99
N CYS A 132 6.64 6.39 -16.47
CA CYS A 132 6.35 5.44 -17.55
C CYS A 132 5.21 4.47 -17.17
N ILE A 133 5.25 3.89 -15.97
CA ILE A 133 4.20 3.01 -15.43
C ILE A 133 2.86 3.74 -15.43
N LYS A 134 2.80 4.93 -14.82
CA LYS A 134 1.59 5.74 -14.76
C LYS A 134 1.03 6.04 -16.14
N LYS A 135 1.88 6.42 -17.10
CA LYS A 135 1.47 6.68 -18.48
C LYS A 135 0.91 5.43 -19.15
N ALA A 136 1.63 4.31 -19.07
CA ALA A 136 1.26 3.06 -19.72
C ALA A 136 -0.08 2.51 -19.20
N ILE A 137 -0.25 2.44 -17.88
CA ILE A 137 -1.48 1.99 -17.24
C ILE A 137 -2.68 2.87 -17.63
N ARG A 138 -2.50 4.19 -17.64
CA ARG A 138 -3.57 5.13 -18.04
C ARG A 138 -3.97 4.98 -19.49
N SER A 139 -3.03 4.70 -20.38
CA SER A 139 -3.32 4.56 -21.81
C SER A 139 -4.00 3.23 -22.19
N SER A 140 -3.90 2.19 -21.37
CA SER A 140 -4.39 0.85 -21.71
C SER A 140 -5.75 0.49 -21.11
N GLY A 141 -6.32 1.31 -20.21
CA GLY A 141 -7.54 0.94 -19.48
C GLY A 141 -7.34 -0.29 -18.57
N PHE A 142 -6.08 -0.59 -18.20
CA PHE A 142 -5.72 -1.78 -17.45
C PHE A 142 -6.45 -1.87 -16.11
N LEU A 143 -6.56 -0.76 -15.38
CA LEU A 143 -7.22 -0.70 -14.06
C LEU A 143 -8.76 -0.72 -14.14
N ASP A 144 -9.34 -0.67 -15.34
CA ASP A 144 -10.79 -0.69 -15.57
C ASP A 144 -11.35 -2.10 -15.78
N GLN A 145 -10.47 -3.07 -16.00
CA GLN A 145 -10.85 -4.45 -16.31
C GLN A 145 -11.23 -5.21 -15.04
N PRO A 146 -12.39 -5.89 -15.03
CA PRO A 146 -12.81 -6.70 -13.89
C PRO A 146 -11.93 -7.95 -13.73
N ILE A 147 -11.90 -8.49 -12.51
CA ILE A 147 -11.31 -9.80 -12.23
C ILE A 147 -12.24 -10.91 -12.71
N VAL A 148 -13.55 -10.69 -12.54
CA VAL A 148 -14.62 -11.57 -12.97
C VAL A 148 -14.91 -11.26 -14.43
N GLY A 149 -14.59 -12.19 -15.33
CA GLY A 149 -14.79 -12.02 -16.77
C GLY A 149 -16.26 -11.70 -17.10
N ASP A 150 -16.47 -10.91 -18.16
CA ASP A 150 -17.81 -10.48 -18.63
C ASP A 150 -18.60 -11.62 -19.32
N GLY A 151 -18.23 -12.88 -19.10
CA GLY A 151 -18.85 -14.02 -19.75
C GLY A 151 -18.48 -15.35 -19.10
N ALA A 152 -19.44 -16.28 -19.13
CA ALA A 152 -19.37 -17.65 -18.66
C ALA A 152 -18.25 -18.53 -19.27
N ASN A 153 -17.27 -17.94 -19.97
CA ASN A 153 -16.22 -18.60 -20.75
C ASN A 153 -14.78 -18.21 -20.38
N SER A 154 -14.52 -17.31 -19.41
CA SER A 154 -13.13 -17.08 -18.95
C SER A 154 -12.72 -18.15 -17.93
N SER A 155 -12.29 -19.32 -18.41
CA SER A 155 -11.97 -20.46 -17.54
C SER A 155 -10.61 -20.37 -16.83
N LEU A 156 -9.83 -19.32 -17.04
CA LEU A 156 -8.47 -19.19 -16.50
C LEU A 156 -8.37 -18.00 -15.55
N PRO A 157 -7.87 -18.18 -14.33
CA PRO A 157 -7.61 -17.07 -13.42
C PRO A 157 -6.54 -16.14 -14.02
N PRO A 158 -6.59 -14.82 -13.71
CA PRO A 158 -5.54 -13.90 -14.12
C PRO A 158 -4.17 -14.34 -13.62
N SER A 159 -3.12 -14.03 -14.39
CA SER A 159 -1.75 -14.37 -14.04
C SER A 159 -1.26 -13.58 -12.83
N ARG A 160 -0.27 -14.13 -12.11
CA ARG A 160 0.37 -13.45 -10.98
C ARG A 160 0.93 -12.07 -11.34
N PRO A 161 1.62 -11.86 -12.49
CA PRO A 161 2.01 -10.51 -12.94
C PRO A 161 0.82 -9.55 -13.09
N TYR A 162 -0.30 -10.00 -13.66
CA TYR A 162 -1.50 -9.17 -13.80
C TYR A 162 -2.00 -8.69 -12.43
N LEU A 163 -2.16 -9.62 -11.49
CA LEU A 163 -2.65 -9.32 -10.13
C LEU A 163 -1.66 -8.42 -9.36
N ALA A 164 -0.37 -8.74 -9.39
CA ALA A 164 0.68 -7.99 -8.69
C ALA A 164 0.76 -6.54 -9.19
N ILE A 165 0.70 -6.32 -10.51
CA ILE A 165 0.74 -4.97 -11.10
C ILE A 165 -0.51 -4.18 -10.74
N GLN A 166 -1.70 -4.79 -10.77
CA GLN A 166 -2.94 -4.12 -10.36
C GLN A 166 -2.87 -3.62 -8.91
N LEU A 167 -2.38 -4.48 -8.01
CA LEU A 167 -2.23 -4.17 -6.58
C LEU A 167 -1.13 -3.14 -6.32
N ALA A 168 0.04 -3.25 -6.95
CA ALA A 168 1.12 -2.27 -6.85
C ALA A 168 0.72 -0.89 -7.40
N ALA A 169 -0.27 -0.85 -8.31
CA ALA A 169 -0.84 0.38 -8.86
C ALA A 169 -2.06 0.92 -8.08
N THR A 170 -2.36 0.41 -6.88
CA THR A 170 -3.54 0.82 -6.08
C THR A 170 -3.60 2.34 -5.85
N TYR A 171 -2.46 3.01 -5.65
CA TYR A 171 -2.40 4.47 -5.46
C TYR A 171 -3.04 5.24 -6.64
N LEU A 172 -2.92 4.74 -7.88
CA LEU A 172 -3.54 5.37 -9.05
C LEU A 172 -5.05 5.22 -9.01
N VAL A 173 -5.52 4.02 -8.65
CA VAL A 173 -6.95 3.67 -8.59
C VAL A 173 -7.68 4.52 -7.55
N LEU A 174 -7.02 4.83 -6.43
CA LEU A 174 -7.58 5.62 -5.36
C LEU A 174 -7.47 7.14 -5.62
N ASP A 175 -6.55 7.62 -6.46
CA ASP A 175 -6.40 9.05 -6.77
C ASP A 175 -7.64 9.66 -7.46
N ILE A 176 -8.35 10.55 -6.74
CA ILE A 176 -9.61 11.17 -7.19
C ILE A 176 -9.53 11.93 -8.51
N ASN A 177 -8.33 12.36 -8.90
CA ASN A 177 -8.13 13.12 -10.14
C ASN A 177 -8.15 12.22 -11.40
N HIS A 178 -8.30 10.92 -11.22
CA HIS A 178 -8.33 9.94 -12.29
C HIS A 178 -9.67 9.20 -12.28
N SER A 179 -10.34 9.15 -13.43
CA SER A 179 -11.56 8.37 -13.61
C SER A 179 -11.20 6.96 -14.05
N PHE A 180 -11.61 5.97 -13.26
CA PHE A 180 -11.56 4.56 -13.61
C PHE A 180 -12.97 3.98 -13.47
N ARG A 181 -13.36 3.08 -14.37
CA ARG A 181 -14.62 2.31 -14.29
C ARG A 181 -14.64 1.56 -12.97
N SER A 182 -15.76 1.59 -12.26
CA SER A 182 -15.95 0.82 -11.04
C SER A 182 -17.36 0.27 -10.98
N LEU A 183 -17.51 -1.02 -11.27
CA LEU A 183 -18.79 -1.72 -11.23
C LEU A 183 -18.88 -2.65 -10.02
N ARG A 184 -20.11 -2.96 -9.61
CA ARG A 184 -20.40 -3.95 -8.56
C ARG A 184 -19.85 -5.34 -8.89
N THR A 185 -19.80 -5.67 -10.17
CA THR A 185 -19.31 -6.96 -10.67
C THR A 185 -17.79 -7.04 -10.75
N ASP A 186 -17.06 -5.98 -10.38
CA ASP A 186 -15.59 -5.99 -10.37
C ASP A 186 -15.02 -6.77 -9.17
N TYR A 187 -15.84 -7.16 -8.19
CA TYR A 187 -15.45 -7.98 -7.04
C TYR A 187 -16.59 -8.91 -6.58
N ASP A 188 -16.20 -9.95 -5.83
CA ASP A 188 -17.12 -10.91 -5.22
C ASP A 188 -17.12 -10.68 -3.70
N LEU A 189 -18.30 -10.48 -3.13
CA LEU A 189 -18.45 -10.23 -1.70
C LEU A 189 -18.24 -11.48 -0.84
N ASN A 190 -18.50 -12.68 -1.37
CA ASN A 190 -18.17 -13.91 -0.66
C ASN A 190 -16.67 -14.00 -0.43
N ILE A 191 -15.88 -13.54 -1.43
CA ILE A 191 -14.44 -13.44 -1.28
C ILE A 191 -14.11 -12.30 -0.33
N VAL A 192 -14.68 -11.10 -0.47
CA VAL A 192 -14.34 -9.96 0.41
C VAL A 192 -14.59 -10.26 1.90
N TYR A 193 -15.73 -10.89 2.24
CA TYR A 193 -16.17 -11.17 3.61
C TYR A 193 -16.02 -12.64 4.07
N ARG A 194 -15.48 -13.54 3.23
CA ARG A 194 -15.28 -14.98 3.56
C ARG A 194 -16.54 -15.77 3.94
N CYS A 195 -17.67 -15.47 3.32
CA CYS A 195 -18.97 -16.07 3.68
C CYS A 195 -19.06 -17.59 3.48
N ASP A 196 -18.21 -18.19 2.63
CA ASP A 196 -18.23 -19.64 2.39
C ASP A 196 -17.37 -20.39 3.42
N SER A 197 -18.03 -20.90 4.48
CA SER A 197 -17.48 -21.62 5.64
C SER A 197 -16.79 -22.97 5.36
N SER A 198 -16.52 -23.31 4.10
CA SER A 198 -15.91 -24.58 3.69
C SER A 198 -14.38 -24.55 3.62
N THR A 199 -13.79 -23.35 3.53
CA THR A 199 -12.34 -23.18 3.58
C THR A 199 -11.90 -22.97 5.03
N PRO A 200 -10.97 -23.78 5.56
CA PRO A 200 -10.41 -23.56 6.89
C PRO A 200 -9.83 -22.14 7.00
N ASP A 201 -9.62 -21.67 8.24
CA ASP A 201 -8.88 -20.45 8.57
C ASP A 201 -7.43 -20.52 8.06
N ILE A 202 -7.26 -20.41 6.75
CA ILE A 202 -5.95 -20.34 6.11
C ILE A 202 -5.50 -18.88 6.32
N PRO A 203 -4.33 -18.65 6.95
CA PRO A 203 -3.75 -17.32 7.04
C PRO A 203 -3.71 -16.69 5.65
N ILE A 204 -4.17 -15.45 5.54
CA ILE A 204 -4.30 -14.75 4.24
C ILE A 204 -2.93 -14.62 3.56
N ILE A 205 -1.86 -14.59 4.37
CA ILE A 205 -0.49 -14.42 3.94
C ILE A 205 0.44 -15.30 4.76
N ASN A 206 1.10 -16.26 4.12
CA ASN A 206 2.31 -16.84 4.68
C ASN A 206 3.52 -16.01 4.18
N ALA A 207 4.35 -15.47 5.06
CA ALA A 207 5.61 -14.83 4.63
C ALA A 207 6.69 -15.89 4.28
N SER A 208 6.30 -17.08 3.81
CA SER A 208 7.20 -18.20 3.52
C SER A 208 8.06 -17.86 2.28
N ASN A 209 9.18 -18.56 2.11
CA ASN A 209 10.15 -18.31 1.02
C ASN A 209 9.59 -18.57 -0.38
N ASP A 210 8.37 -19.12 -0.50
CA ASP A 210 7.71 -19.34 -1.77
C ASP A 210 7.00 -18.06 -2.25
N GLU A 211 7.15 -17.73 -3.54
CA GLU A 211 6.49 -16.58 -4.15
C GLU A 211 4.97 -16.70 -4.12
N GLU A 212 4.43 -17.91 -3.95
CA GLU A 212 2.98 -18.20 -4.04
C GLU A 212 2.14 -17.84 -2.81
N ASN A 213 2.76 -17.46 -1.68
CA ASN A 213 2.06 -17.41 -0.40
C ASN A 213 1.12 -16.22 -0.15
N ILE A 214 1.16 -15.18 -0.98
CA ILE A 214 0.17 -14.09 -0.91
C ILE A 214 -0.96 -14.42 -1.88
N ASP A 215 -2.20 -14.47 -1.37
CA ASP A 215 -3.39 -14.55 -2.22
C ASP A 215 -3.69 -13.19 -2.87
N LEU A 216 -2.98 -12.90 -3.95
CA LEU A 216 -3.16 -11.66 -4.72
C LEU A 216 -4.57 -11.57 -5.34
N TYR A 217 -5.23 -12.70 -5.59
CA TYR A 217 -6.56 -12.74 -6.17
C TYR A 217 -7.57 -12.18 -5.17
N GLN A 218 -7.55 -12.69 -3.95
CA GLN A 218 -8.35 -12.20 -2.84
C GLN A 218 -8.07 -10.73 -2.51
N LEU A 219 -6.80 -10.33 -2.41
CA LEU A 219 -6.45 -8.93 -2.15
C LEU A 219 -6.99 -7.99 -3.24
N LEU A 220 -7.03 -8.46 -4.49
CA LEU A 220 -7.54 -7.65 -5.60
C LEU A 220 -9.06 -7.47 -5.52
N HIS A 221 -9.80 -8.46 -5.02
CA HIS A 221 -11.22 -8.31 -4.68
C HIS A 221 -11.44 -7.27 -3.58
N ILE A 222 -10.65 -7.32 -2.51
CA ILE A 222 -10.68 -6.31 -1.42
C ILE A 222 -10.34 -4.91 -1.98
N ARG A 223 -9.30 -4.78 -2.81
CA ARG A 223 -8.94 -3.53 -3.51
C ARG A 223 -10.10 -3.00 -4.34
N ASN A 224 -10.78 -3.86 -5.09
CA ASN A 224 -11.90 -3.47 -5.96
C ASN A 224 -13.15 -3.05 -5.17
N PHE A 225 -13.42 -3.70 -4.04
CA PHE A 225 -14.44 -3.25 -3.08
C PHE A 225 -14.15 -1.81 -2.64
N TRP A 226 -12.93 -1.54 -2.16
CA TRP A 226 -12.55 -0.20 -1.72
C TRP A 226 -12.52 0.83 -2.85
N LYS A 227 -12.06 0.44 -4.05
CA LYS A 227 -12.15 1.29 -5.24
C LYS A 227 -13.59 1.76 -5.44
N ARG A 228 -14.58 0.87 -5.41
CA ARG A 228 -15.99 1.24 -5.62
C ARG A 228 -16.51 2.10 -4.50
N HIS A 229 -16.38 1.67 -3.26
CA HIS A 229 -16.99 2.36 -2.12
C HIS A 229 -16.33 3.70 -1.77
N LEU A 230 -15.05 3.90 -2.10
CA LEU A 230 -14.38 5.20 -1.96
C LEU A 230 -14.63 6.14 -3.15
N ARG A 231 -14.80 5.61 -4.37
CA ARG A 231 -14.78 6.42 -5.61
C ARG A 231 -16.12 6.61 -6.28
N ASN A 232 -17.05 5.68 -6.11
CA ASN A 232 -18.37 5.76 -6.72
C ASN A 232 -19.33 6.52 -5.79
N ARG A 233 -19.81 7.68 -6.26
CA ARG A 233 -20.78 8.51 -5.53
C ARG A 233 -22.10 7.76 -5.27
N ASP A 234 -22.48 6.88 -6.19
CA ASP A 234 -23.78 6.20 -6.14
C ASP A 234 -23.85 5.12 -5.05
N GLU A 235 -22.72 4.65 -4.50
CA GLU A 235 -22.76 3.72 -3.36
C GLU A 235 -23.25 4.43 -2.08
N ASN A 236 -23.04 5.74 -1.97
CA ASN A 236 -23.35 6.54 -0.78
C ASN A 236 -22.84 5.93 0.54
N THR A 237 -21.66 5.30 0.53
CA THR A 237 -20.99 4.78 1.73
C THR A 237 -19.84 5.70 2.14
N PHE A 238 -18.60 5.35 1.81
CA PHE A 238 -17.39 6.08 2.22
C PHE A 238 -17.01 7.22 1.28
N HIS A 239 -17.68 7.34 0.13
CA HIS A 239 -17.32 8.29 -0.94
C HIS A 239 -17.24 9.73 -0.46
N LYS A 240 -18.24 10.21 0.30
CA LYS A 240 -18.29 11.62 0.75
C LYS A 240 -17.10 11.96 1.64
N SER A 241 -16.82 11.10 2.63
CA SER A 241 -15.69 11.22 3.55
C SER A 241 -14.34 11.22 2.81
N TYR A 242 -14.16 10.25 1.90
CA TYR A 242 -12.93 10.15 1.12
C TYR A 242 -12.72 11.30 0.13
N HIS A 243 -13.79 11.73 -0.54
CA HIS A 243 -13.76 12.83 -1.49
C HIS A 243 -13.41 14.17 -0.81
N ASN A 244 -13.95 14.41 0.39
CA ASN A 244 -13.71 15.64 1.14
C ASN A 244 -12.34 15.68 1.85
N MET A 245 -11.66 14.54 1.95
CA MET A 245 -10.34 14.44 2.55
C MET A 245 -9.31 15.35 1.85
N PRO A 246 -8.49 16.14 2.59
CA PRO A 246 -7.45 16.98 1.99
C PRO A 246 -6.46 16.17 1.16
N LYS A 247 -5.96 16.74 0.05
CA LYS A 247 -5.03 16.07 -0.87
C LYS A 247 -3.79 15.50 -0.17
N ILE A 248 -3.28 16.18 0.87
CA ILE A 248 -2.10 15.74 1.62
C ILE A 248 -2.34 14.46 2.43
N MET A 249 -3.59 14.20 2.84
CA MET A 249 -4.01 13.04 3.62
C MET A 249 -4.49 11.87 2.74
N ARG A 250 -4.44 12.01 1.41
CA ARG A 250 -4.87 10.95 0.49
C ARG A 250 -3.71 9.99 0.17
N PRO A 251 -3.99 8.75 -0.30
CA PRO A 251 -2.95 7.81 -0.72
C PRO A 251 -2.00 8.44 -1.73
N LYS A 252 -0.69 8.28 -1.49
CA LYS A 252 0.38 8.74 -2.37
C LYS A 252 1.07 7.57 -3.06
N ALA A 253 1.77 7.87 -4.15
CA ALA A 253 2.69 6.92 -4.76
C ALA A 253 3.92 6.73 -3.87
N TRP A 254 4.68 5.66 -4.10
CA TRP A 254 5.97 5.48 -3.45
C TRP A 254 6.99 6.52 -3.91
N GLU A 255 7.88 6.93 -3.00
CA GLU A 255 8.90 7.95 -3.25
C GLU A 255 10.32 7.38 -3.25
N GLU A 256 10.48 6.07 -3.01
CA GLU A 256 11.76 5.36 -2.93
C GLU A 256 11.73 4.01 -3.66
N GLY A 257 12.88 3.34 -3.77
CA GLY A 257 12.94 2.01 -4.39
C GLY A 257 12.11 0.99 -3.62
N LEU A 258 11.31 0.19 -4.34
CA LEU A 258 10.38 -0.77 -3.72
C LEU A 258 11.07 -1.86 -2.88
N GLY A 259 12.33 -2.18 -3.20
CA GLY A 259 13.14 -3.15 -2.46
C GLY A 259 13.88 -2.58 -1.24
N ASN A 260 13.79 -1.28 -0.98
CA ASN A 260 14.40 -0.71 0.22
C ASN A 260 13.63 -1.19 1.45
N LYS A 261 14.35 -1.47 2.54
CA LYS A 261 13.78 -1.67 3.89
C LYS A 261 13.22 -0.33 4.40
N GLY A 262 12.25 0.24 3.70
CA GLY A 262 11.58 1.47 4.11
C GLY A 262 11.06 1.30 5.53
N SER A 263 11.26 2.31 6.37
CA SER A 263 10.64 2.37 7.69
C SER A 263 9.12 2.27 7.53
N LEU A 264 8.48 1.57 8.45
CA LEU A 264 7.02 1.57 8.52
C LEU A 264 6.55 3.02 8.77
N GLY A 265 5.56 3.50 8.03
CA GLY A 265 4.98 4.82 8.28
C GLY A 265 4.45 4.91 9.72
N THR A 266 4.58 6.09 10.33
CA THR A 266 4.17 6.30 11.74
C THR A 266 2.73 6.81 11.87
N CYS A 267 2.10 7.25 10.77
CA CYS A 267 0.72 7.71 10.76
C CYS A 267 -0.02 7.08 9.58
N TRP A 268 -1.11 6.38 9.86
CA TRP A 268 -1.94 5.72 8.85
C TRP A 268 -3.38 6.18 8.96
N LEU A 269 -4.00 6.46 7.82
CA LEU A 269 -5.39 6.83 7.74
C LEU A 269 -6.14 5.82 6.86
N GLY A 270 -7.36 5.46 7.24
CA GLY A 270 -8.08 4.43 6.48
C GLY A 270 -9.50 4.18 6.92
N TYR A 271 -10.05 3.11 6.37
CA TYR A 271 -11.42 2.66 6.59
C TYR A 271 -11.43 1.16 6.81
N TYR A 272 -12.44 0.71 7.55
CA TYR A 272 -12.84 -0.69 7.64
C TYR A 272 -14.31 -0.78 7.28
N SER A 273 -14.75 -1.98 6.89
CA SER A 273 -16.15 -2.25 6.60
C SER A 273 -16.60 -3.49 7.36
N CYS A 274 -17.85 -3.49 7.79
CA CYS A 274 -18.53 -4.61 8.43
C CYS A 274 -19.88 -4.89 7.75
N ILE A 275 -20.45 -6.07 7.98
CA ILE A 275 -21.86 -6.38 7.71
C ILE A 275 -22.43 -7.04 8.97
N HIS A 276 -23.55 -6.53 9.47
CA HIS A 276 -24.26 -7.08 10.64
C HIS A 276 -25.73 -7.35 10.33
N PRO A 277 -26.24 -8.55 10.64
CA PRO A 277 -25.47 -9.74 11.08
C PRO A 277 -24.52 -10.23 9.97
N LEU A 278 -23.52 -11.04 10.32
CA LEU A 278 -22.61 -11.60 9.32
C LEU A 278 -23.42 -12.39 8.28
N PRO A 279 -23.22 -12.16 6.97
CA PRO A 279 -23.97 -12.81 5.92
C PRO A 279 -23.77 -14.33 5.97
N ILE A 280 -24.88 -15.06 6.05
CA ILE A 280 -24.92 -16.52 6.15
C ILE A 280 -24.95 -17.13 4.73
N SER A 281 -25.43 -16.36 3.76
CA SER A 281 -25.47 -16.77 2.36
C SER A 281 -25.03 -15.63 1.42
N SER A 282 -24.62 -16.01 0.21
CA SER A 282 -24.32 -15.07 -0.87
C SER A 282 -25.52 -14.21 -1.30
N THR A 283 -26.74 -14.60 -0.91
CA THR A 283 -27.97 -13.82 -1.17
C THR A 283 -28.02 -12.57 -0.29
N ASP A 284 -27.59 -12.68 0.97
CA ASP A 284 -27.57 -11.55 1.93
C ASP A 284 -26.66 -10.42 1.44
N LEU A 285 -25.60 -10.80 0.72
CA LEU A 285 -24.62 -9.91 0.07
C LEU A 285 -25.16 -9.20 -1.19
N GLN A 286 -26.31 -9.61 -1.73
CA GLN A 286 -26.95 -8.90 -2.83
C GLN A 286 -27.78 -7.72 -2.33
N GLU A 287 -28.36 -7.84 -1.14
CA GLU A 287 -29.17 -6.78 -0.52
C GLU A 287 -28.29 -5.70 0.11
N ARG A 288 -27.18 -6.09 0.74
CA ARG A 288 -26.31 -5.17 1.47
C ARG A 288 -24.83 -5.51 1.36
N GLN A 289 -23.99 -4.49 1.19
CA GLN A 289 -22.55 -4.67 0.94
C GLN A 289 -21.66 -4.20 2.10
N THR A 290 -22.19 -3.37 2.98
CA THR A 290 -21.48 -2.77 4.11
C THR A 290 -22.50 -2.15 5.06
N CYS A 291 -22.15 -1.97 6.34
CA CYS A 291 -22.97 -1.22 7.27
C CYS A 291 -22.90 0.29 7.11
N ALA A 292 -21.93 0.79 6.34
CA ALA A 292 -21.74 2.22 6.10
C ALA A 292 -22.91 2.91 5.36
N ASP A 293 -23.90 2.15 4.90
CA ASP A 293 -25.13 2.64 4.25
C ASP A 293 -26.29 2.95 5.23
N LEU A 294 -26.17 2.60 6.52
CA LEU A 294 -27.25 2.80 7.47
C LEU A 294 -27.52 4.26 7.80
N MET A 295 -28.79 4.53 8.14
CA MET A 295 -29.25 5.79 8.70
C MET A 295 -28.53 6.23 9.99
N SER A 296 -27.78 5.37 10.68
CA SER A 296 -26.92 5.77 11.81
C SER A 296 -25.56 6.34 11.37
N HIS A 297 -25.13 6.06 10.14
CA HIS A 297 -23.85 6.50 9.58
C HIS A 297 -23.99 7.64 8.55
N TRP A 298 -25.21 8.08 8.27
CA TRP A 298 -25.54 9.09 7.26
C TRP A 298 -24.85 10.45 7.46
N GLU A 299 -24.50 10.80 8.70
CA GLU A 299 -23.85 12.08 9.03
C GLU A 299 -22.32 12.05 8.82
N SER A 300 -21.63 10.92 9.11
CA SER A 300 -20.20 10.76 8.78
C SER A 300 -19.69 9.31 8.97
N THR A 301 -19.24 8.66 7.90
CA THR A 301 -18.28 7.54 7.99
C THR A 301 -16.88 8.13 8.15
N SER A 302 -16.42 8.31 9.39
CA SER A 302 -15.11 8.91 9.66
C SER A 302 -13.98 7.92 9.37
N ALA A 303 -12.87 8.41 8.81
CA ALA A 303 -11.67 7.60 8.65
C ALA A 303 -11.02 7.33 10.02
N LEU A 304 -10.48 6.13 10.18
CA LEU A 304 -9.66 5.78 11.34
C LEU A 304 -8.24 6.32 11.17
N LEU A 305 -7.68 6.87 12.24
CA LEU A 305 -6.29 7.30 12.33
C LEU A 305 -5.52 6.34 13.24
N LEU A 306 -4.44 5.76 12.74
CA LEU A 306 -3.49 4.94 13.50
C LEU A 306 -2.18 5.72 13.66
N LYS A 307 -1.72 5.90 14.89
CA LYS A 307 -0.42 6.52 15.21
C LYS A 307 0.50 5.46 15.79
N LEU A 308 1.66 5.24 15.17
CA LEU A 308 2.66 4.25 15.53
C LEU A 308 3.96 4.94 16.01
N PRO A 309 3.99 5.55 17.20
CA PRO A 309 5.15 6.26 17.72
C PRO A 309 6.34 5.33 18.01
N THR A 310 6.07 4.07 18.36
CA THR A 310 7.08 3.12 18.78
C THR A 310 7.28 2.07 17.70
N LEU A 311 8.46 2.05 17.10
CA LEU A 311 8.89 1.08 16.09
C LEU A 311 10.18 0.40 16.57
N THR A 312 10.23 -0.93 16.56
CA THR A 312 11.41 -1.67 17.01
C THR A 312 11.58 -2.99 16.27
N THR A 313 12.83 -3.42 16.10
CA THR A 313 13.16 -4.78 15.62
C THR A 313 13.33 -5.77 16.77
N ASN A 314 13.35 -5.28 18.02
CA ASN A 314 13.51 -6.12 19.19
C ASN A 314 12.16 -6.68 19.61
N ALA A 315 12.03 -8.00 19.58
CA ALA A 315 10.89 -8.69 20.14
C ALA A 315 11.07 -8.81 21.65
N SER A 316 10.17 -8.23 22.43
CA SER A 316 10.03 -8.54 23.84
C SER A 316 8.60 -8.99 24.07
N ILE A 317 8.43 -10.17 24.68
CA ILE A 317 7.12 -10.78 24.91
C ILE A 317 6.27 -9.91 25.84
N SER A 318 6.88 -9.25 26.83
CA SER A 318 6.18 -8.32 27.73
C SER A 318 5.86 -6.99 27.07
N THR A 319 6.60 -6.60 26.02
CA THR A 319 6.49 -5.24 25.51
C THR A 319 6.12 -5.06 24.04
N THR A 320 6.12 -6.06 23.16
CA THR A 320 5.82 -5.80 21.73
C THR A 320 4.78 -6.69 21.10
N TRP A 321 4.76 -8.00 21.38
CA TRP A 321 3.78 -8.92 20.82
C TRP A 321 3.48 -10.06 21.81
N PHE A 322 2.25 -10.11 22.32
CA PHE A 322 1.87 -11.05 23.37
C PHE A 322 1.72 -12.49 22.87
N PRO A 323 1.91 -13.51 23.73
CA PRO A 323 1.72 -14.91 23.34
C PRO A 323 0.31 -15.18 22.78
N LEU A 324 -0.72 -14.64 23.45
CA LEU A 324 -2.12 -14.72 23.00
C LEU A 324 -2.31 -14.13 21.58
N PHE A 325 -1.62 -13.04 21.27
CA PHE A 325 -1.69 -12.42 19.94
C PHE A 325 -1.00 -13.29 18.89
N ASN A 326 0.09 -13.95 19.27
CA ASN A 326 0.81 -14.89 18.41
C ASN A 326 0.03 -16.17 18.14
N GLU A 327 -0.87 -16.60 19.04
CA GLU A 327 -1.79 -17.70 18.77
C GLU A 327 -2.78 -17.34 17.66
N ALA A 328 -3.29 -16.11 17.67
CA ALA A 328 -4.21 -15.61 16.65
C ALA A 328 -3.52 -15.31 15.31
N TYR A 329 -2.36 -14.65 15.36
CA TYR A 329 -1.56 -14.28 14.19
C TYR A 329 -0.10 -14.70 14.41
N PRO A 330 0.26 -15.91 13.99
CA PRO A 330 1.58 -16.45 14.29
C PRO A 330 2.68 -15.71 13.54
N ILE A 331 3.76 -15.43 14.27
CA ILE A 331 5.02 -14.97 13.71
C ILE A 331 5.59 -16.05 12.78
N ASN A 332 6.06 -15.64 11.61
CA ASN A 332 6.69 -16.56 10.68
C ASN A 332 8.14 -16.85 11.11
N THR A 333 8.39 -18.10 11.47
CA THR A 333 9.71 -18.60 11.90
C THR A 333 10.75 -18.62 10.78
N ASN A 334 10.35 -18.55 9.51
CA ASN A 334 11.26 -18.47 8.36
C ASN A 334 11.79 -17.05 8.11
N VAL A 335 11.19 -16.03 8.75
CA VAL A 335 11.62 -14.65 8.60
C VAL A 335 12.58 -14.30 9.73
N GLU A 336 13.79 -13.89 9.35
CA GLU A 336 14.84 -13.41 10.25
C GLU A 336 14.29 -12.34 11.23
N PRO A 337 14.49 -12.48 12.55
CA PRO A 337 13.98 -11.53 13.53
C PRO A 337 14.34 -10.07 13.25
N SER A 338 15.56 -9.82 12.76
CA SER A 338 16.06 -8.49 12.40
C SER A 338 15.35 -7.86 11.19
N SER A 339 14.58 -8.63 10.44
CA SER A 339 13.79 -8.16 9.30
C SER A 339 12.34 -7.87 9.67
N ARG A 340 11.93 -8.18 10.90
CA ARG A 340 10.60 -7.88 11.43
C ARG A 340 10.61 -6.50 12.08
N THR A 341 9.52 -5.76 11.91
CA THR A 341 9.30 -4.50 12.65
C THR A 341 8.06 -4.66 13.50
N TYR A 342 8.23 -4.61 14.82
CA TYR A 342 7.15 -4.51 15.78
C TYR A 342 6.77 -3.05 16.01
N PHE A 343 5.51 -2.82 16.36
CA PHE A 343 5.02 -1.49 16.66
C PHE A 343 4.00 -1.48 17.79
N ARG A 344 3.99 -0.37 18.52
CA ARG A 344 2.89 0.04 19.40
C ARG A 344 2.32 1.35 18.90
N GLY A 345 1.05 1.56 19.21
CA GLY A 345 0.40 2.78 18.84
C GLY A 345 -0.98 2.95 19.41
N THR A 346 -1.68 3.91 18.84
CA THR A 346 -3.06 4.18 19.19
C THR A 346 -3.94 4.35 17.95
N GLN A 347 -5.23 4.04 18.10
CA GLN A 347 -6.25 4.27 17.11
C GLN A 347 -7.26 5.31 17.60
N SER A 348 -7.57 6.30 16.77
CA SER A 348 -8.64 7.27 17.03
C SER A 348 -9.49 7.50 15.79
N LEU A 349 -10.58 8.25 15.93
CA LEU A 349 -11.34 8.79 14.80
C LEU A 349 -10.67 10.06 14.27
N ASN A 350 -10.61 10.22 12.95
CA ASN A 350 -10.18 11.48 12.34
C ASN A 350 -11.34 12.49 12.36
N LEU A 351 -11.51 13.18 13.51
CA LEU A 351 -12.64 14.08 13.79
C LEU A 351 -12.47 15.51 13.21
N ASP A 352 -11.31 15.85 12.65
CA ASP A 352 -10.98 17.21 12.16
C ASP A 352 -11.84 17.69 10.97
N GLN A 353 -12.76 16.87 10.45
CA GLN A 353 -13.63 17.25 9.34
C GLN A 353 -14.99 17.83 9.76
N ASN A 354 -15.39 17.75 11.05
CA ASN A 354 -16.75 18.10 11.47
C ASN A 354 -16.93 19.43 12.22
N HIS A 355 -15.86 20.18 12.53
CA HIS A 355 -15.99 21.44 13.30
C HIS A 355 -16.35 22.69 12.48
N HIS A 356 -16.90 22.55 11.27
CA HIS A 356 -17.28 23.70 10.43
C HIS A 356 -18.77 23.79 10.07
N HIS A 357 -19.66 23.09 10.77
CA HIS A 357 -21.10 23.37 10.67
C HIS A 357 -21.61 23.98 11.98
N HIS A 358 -21.88 25.29 11.91
CA HIS A 358 -22.62 26.07 12.90
C HIS A 358 -23.87 25.33 13.36
N HIS A 359 -23.90 24.91 14.63
CA HIS A 359 -25.16 24.71 15.33
C HIS A 359 -25.70 26.08 15.76
N HIS A 360 -26.59 26.62 14.92
CA HIS A 360 -27.60 27.57 15.33
C HIS A 360 -28.92 26.82 15.52
N HIS A 361 -29.68 27.24 16.55
CA HIS A 361 -30.98 26.75 17.04
C HIS A 361 -30.95 25.59 18.05
N HIS A 362 -31.71 25.60 19.14
CA HIS A 362 -32.64 26.58 19.71
C HIS A 362 -32.82 26.26 21.22
N HIS A 363 -32.91 27.32 22.03
CA HIS A 363 -33.34 27.30 23.44
C HIS A 363 -34.48 26.31 23.75
N HIS A 364 -34.29 25.51 24.80
CA HIS A 364 -35.28 25.35 25.87
C HIS A 364 -34.59 24.96 27.18
N ASP A 365 -35.00 25.62 28.25
CA ASP A 365 -34.47 25.59 29.62
C ASP A 365 -34.47 24.20 30.28
N ALA A 366 -33.39 23.84 30.99
CA ALA A 366 -33.41 23.53 32.43
C ALA A 366 -32.04 23.00 32.92
N HIS A 367 -31.47 23.71 33.90
CA HIS A 367 -30.41 23.32 34.84
C HIS A 367 -29.02 22.94 34.31
N ASP A 368 -28.16 23.97 34.20
CA ASP A 368 -26.70 23.86 34.17
C ASP A 368 -26.15 23.42 35.54
N ASP A 369 -25.78 22.15 35.65
CA ASP A 369 -24.61 21.72 36.44
C ASP A 369 -23.51 21.39 35.44
N ALA A 370 -22.73 22.41 35.09
CA ALA A 370 -21.59 22.30 34.19
C ALA A 370 -20.44 21.54 34.89
N HIS A 371 -20.50 20.21 34.86
CA HIS A 371 -19.29 19.41 34.84
C HIS A 371 -18.77 19.42 33.40
N ASP A 372 -17.81 20.31 33.16
CA ASP A 372 -16.97 20.35 31.97
C ASP A 372 -16.09 19.08 31.97
N SER A 373 -16.69 17.93 31.65
CA SER A 373 -15.91 16.73 31.35
C SER A 373 -15.31 16.93 29.98
N ASN A 374 -14.00 17.20 29.99
CA ASN A 374 -13.12 17.20 28.84
C ASN A 374 -12.97 15.75 28.31
N ASP A 375 -14.09 15.07 28.05
CA ASP A 375 -14.18 13.70 27.53
C ASP A 375 -13.83 13.71 26.03
N GLN A 376 -12.59 14.08 25.72
CA GLN A 376 -11.98 13.63 24.47
C GLN A 376 -11.88 12.11 24.57
N PRO A 377 -12.51 11.33 23.67
CA PRO A 377 -12.44 9.88 23.75
C PRO A 377 -10.98 9.44 23.70
N HIS A 378 -10.55 8.73 24.74
CA HIS A 378 -9.18 8.22 24.83
C HIS A 378 -8.91 7.32 23.62
N PRO A 379 -7.72 7.43 23.00
CA PRO A 379 -7.42 6.66 21.81
C PRO A 379 -7.14 5.20 22.18
N ASN A 380 -7.63 4.28 21.35
CA ASN A 380 -7.57 2.85 21.63
C ASN A 380 -6.17 2.29 21.47
N SER A 381 -5.75 1.39 22.34
CA SER A 381 -4.43 0.77 22.28
C SER A 381 -4.29 -0.15 21.07
N MET A 382 -3.10 -0.18 20.48
CA MET A 382 -2.78 -1.15 19.43
C MET A 382 -1.34 -1.66 19.48
N ARG A 383 -1.18 -2.92 19.07
CA ARG A 383 0.13 -3.59 18.93
C ARG A 383 0.16 -4.38 17.64
N GLY A 384 1.32 -4.49 17.02
CA GLY A 384 1.45 -5.23 15.77
C GLY A 384 2.88 -5.48 15.34
N PHE A 385 2.98 -6.17 14.21
CA PHE A 385 4.24 -6.42 13.55
C PHE A 385 4.10 -6.43 12.03
N THR A 386 5.24 -6.32 11.35
CA THR A 386 5.35 -6.49 9.90
C THR A 386 6.48 -7.41 9.53
N GLU A 387 6.29 -8.22 8.49
CA GLU A 387 7.27 -9.17 7.97
C GLU A 387 7.45 -8.97 6.47
N PRO A 388 8.69 -8.97 5.93
CA PRO A 388 8.89 -8.97 4.49
C PRO A 388 8.31 -10.23 3.85
N CYS A 389 7.77 -10.08 2.66
CA CYS A 389 7.35 -11.19 1.81
C CYS A 389 8.21 -11.26 0.55
N PRO A 390 8.32 -12.44 -0.10
CA PRO A 390 8.97 -12.55 -1.39
C PRO A 390 8.38 -11.61 -2.43
N ALA A 391 9.20 -11.27 -3.44
CA ALA A 391 8.74 -10.48 -4.57
C ALA A 391 7.59 -11.21 -5.28
N GLN A 392 6.53 -10.47 -5.61
CA GLN A 392 5.36 -11.04 -6.27
C GLN A 392 5.47 -10.77 -7.76
N ALA A 393 5.64 -11.85 -8.54
CA ALA A 393 5.91 -11.76 -9.97
C ALA A 393 7.09 -10.81 -10.29
N GLY A 394 8.17 -10.87 -9.49
CA GLY A 394 9.36 -10.04 -9.64
C GLY A 394 9.25 -8.60 -9.10
N ILE A 395 8.09 -8.18 -8.56
CA ILE A 395 7.93 -6.87 -7.93
C ILE A 395 8.29 -6.98 -6.44
N PRO A 396 9.33 -6.29 -5.93
CA PRO A 396 9.70 -6.35 -4.51
C PRO A 396 8.84 -5.41 -3.65
N GLY A 397 9.02 -5.47 -2.32
CA GLY A 397 8.44 -4.50 -1.38
C GLY A 397 7.11 -4.90 -0.72
N TRP A 398 6.71 -6.16 -0.88
CA TRP A 398 5.53 -6.71 -0.21
C TRP A 398 5.85 -7.02 1.25
N ARG A 399 4.94 -6.67 2.16
CA ARG A 399 5.07 -7.02 3.58
C ARG A 399 3.74 -7.51 4.13
N ARG A 400 3.77 -8.58 4.92
CA ARG A 400 2.66 -8.95 5.81
C ARG A 400 2.61 -7.95 6.96
N ILE A 401 1.41 -7.59 7.38
CA ILE A 401 1.16 -6.78 8.57
C ILE A 401 0.05 -7.43 9.38
N CYS A 402 0.30 -7.60 10.68
CA CYS A 402 -0.68 -8.06 11.65
C CYS A 402 -0.73 -7.11 12.84
N PHE A 403 -1.91 -6.78 13.32
CA PHE A 403 -2.07 -5.95 14.51
C PHE A 403 -3.39 -6.20 15.22
N ILE A 404 -3.42 -5.91 16.51
CA ILE A 404 -4.61 -5.94 17.35
C ILE A 404 -4.88 -4.52 17.81
N ILE A 405 -6.12 -4.07 17.68
CA ILE A 405 -6.65 -2.87 18.35
C ILE A 405 -7.53 -3.37 19.49
N TYR A 406 -7.34 -2.86 20.70
CA TYR A 406 -8.02 -3.39 21.87
C TYR A 406 -8.20 -2.32 22.96
N GLU A 407 -9.13 -2.61 23.86
CA GLU A 407 -9.31 -1.91 25.13
C GLU A 407 -9.21 -2.91 26.27
N ILE A 408 -8.36 -2.59 27.26
CA ILE A 408 -8.10 -3.45 28.43
C ILE A 408 -9.32 -3.34 29.36
N ASN A 409 -9.74 -4.44 30.01
CA ASN A 409 -10.71 -4.35 31.09
C ASN A 409 -10.05 -3.78 32.36
N PRO A 410 -10.42 -2.57 32.83
CA PRO A 410 -9.80 -1.96 34.01
C PRO A 410 -10.12 -2.71 35.31
N GLU A 411 -11.24 -3.43 35.40
CA GLU A 411 -11.69 -4.08 36.66
C GLU A 411 -10.70 -5.15 37.17
N PHE A 412 -9.93 -5.77 36.27
CA PHE A 412 -8.95 -6.80 36.62
C PHE A 412 -7.50 -6.28 36.62
N PHE A 413 -7.28 -5.04 36.18
CA PHE A 413 -5.96 -4.41 36.12
C PHE A 413 -5.50 -3.84 37.47
N VAL A 414 -6.44 -3.43 38.34
CA VAL A 414 -6.16 -2.78 39.65
C VAL A 414 -5.55 -3.74 40.70
N SER A 415 -5.41 -5.04 40.41
CA SER A 415 -4.96 -6.04 41.39
C SER A 415 -3.45 -6.16 41.59
N ALA A 416 -2.61 -5.40 40.85
CA ALA A 416 -1.15 -5.51 40.93
C ALA A 416 -0.45 -4.35 41.66
N ALA A 417 -1.13 -3.24 41.94
CA ALA A 417 -0.52 -2.04 42.53
C ALA A 417 -0.71 -1.90 44.05
N ASP A 418 -1.66 -2.60 44.65
CA ASP A 418 -2.05 -2.36 46.05
C ASP A 418 -1.29 -3.18 47.12
N ASP A 419 -0.30 -3.99 46.73
CA ASP A 419 0.41 -4.86 47.70
C ASP A 419 1.79 -4.34 48.15
N ASN A 420 2.13 -3.07 47.90
CA ASN A 420 3.45 -2.56 48.28
C ASN A 420 3.53 -1.14 48.86
N ASP A 421 2.50 -0.70 49.60
CA ASP A 421 2.62 0.48 50.46
C ASP A 421 2.51 0.11 51.94
N ASN A 422 3.66 -0.28 52.49
CA ASN A 422 3.92 -0.09 53.91
C ASN A 422 5.42 0.17 54.12
N ASP A 423 5.84 1.43 53.96
CA ASP A 423 6.51 2.17 55.04
C ASP A 423 6.93 3.59 54.60
N ASN A 424 6.68 4.53 55.51
CA ASN A 424 7.05 5.95 55.53
C ASN A 424 8.46 6.28 54.97
N ASP A 425 8.63 7.42 54.30
CA ASP A 425 9.07 8.68 54.94
C ASP A 425 9.13 9.86 53.94
N ASN A 426 9.03 11.06 54.51
CA ASN A 426 8.89 12.39 53.91
C ASN A 426 10.01 12.80 52.94
N GLY A 427 9.63 13.54 51.88
CA GLY A 427 10.59 14.27 51.04
C GLY A 427 9.91 15.19 50.02
N ASP A 428 9.67 16.42 50.42
CA ASP A 428 9.26 17.59 49.62
C ASP A 428 10.11 17.78 48.35
N GLY A 429 9.46 18.09 47.22
CA GLY A 429 10.13 18.29 45.95
C GLY A 429 9.19 18.49 44.77
N GLY A 430 8.57 19.67 44.69
CA GLY A 430 7.74 20.08 43.56
C GLY A 430 8.46 20.04 42.20
N GLY A 431 7.77 19.54 41.19
CA GLY A 431 8.19 19.57 39.80
C GLY A 431 7.01 19.24 38.89
N GLY A 432 6.36 20.26 38.35
CA GLY A 432 5.34 20.11 37.32
C GLY A 432 5.94 19.57 36.02
N GLY A 433 5.36 18.51 35.50
CA GLY A 433 5.70 17.90 34.22
C GLY A 433 4.54 17.03 33.74
N GLY A 434 3.51 17.67 33.16
CA GLY A 434 2.44 16.96 32.47
C GLY A 434 2.96 16.38 31.16
N GLY A 435 2.93 15.05 31.05
CA GLY A 435 3.17 14.32 29.82
C GLY A 435 4.08 13.11 30.03
N GLY A 436 3.48 11.92 30.23
CA GLY A 436 4.23 10.66 30.12
C GLY A 436 3.77 9.47 30.96
N GLU A 437 2.71 9.57 31.78
CA GLU A 437 2.42 8.54 32.80
C GLU A 437 1.73 7.26 32.24
N ASP A 438 0.98 7.34 31.13
CA ASP A 438 0.20 6.18 30.64
C ASP A 438 1.02 5.07 29.94
N ASP A 439 2.25 5.36 29.49
CA ASP A 439 3.08 4.39 28.75
C ASP A 439 3.92 3.48 29.68
N GLU A 440 4.19 3.91 30.92
CA GLU A 440 4.95 3.13 31.91
C GLU A 440 4.07 2.08 32.62
N GLU A 441 2.76 2.34 32.80
CA GLU A 441 1.87 1.47 33.59
C GLU A 441 1.51 0.13 32.92
N VAL A 442 1.70 -0.03 31.60
CA VAL A 442 1.43 -1.30 30.88
C VAL A 442 2.64 -2.24 30.88
N GLU A 443 3.74 -1.88 31.55
CA GLU A 443 4.99 -2.65 31.59
C GLU A 443 4.94 -3.83 32.58
N GLY A 444 3.97 -4.72 32.41
CA GLY A 444 3.80 -5.90 33.28
C GLY A 444 2.56 -6.74 32.98
N TRP A 445 1.58 -6.18 32.28
CA TRP A 445 0.36 -6.87 31.92
C TRP A 445 0.54 -7.80 30.72
N LEU A 446 0.06 -9.04 30.87
CA LEU A 446 0.04 -10.07 29.83
C LEU A 446 -1.37 -10.65 29.75
N PRO A 447 -2.08 -10.49 28.63
CA PRO A 447 -3.41 -11.07 28.48
C PRO A 447 -3.32 -12.59 28.31
N TRP A 448 -4.25 -13.31 28.94
CA TRP A 448 -4.26 -14.77 28.94
C TRP A 448 -5.35 -15.35 28.04
N SER A 449 -6.41 -14.59 27.77
CA SER A 449 -7.59 -15.06 27.03
C SER A 449 -8.27 -13.94 26.25
N TRP A 450 -9.05 -14.30 25.23
CA TRP A 450 -9.88 -13.35 24.49
C TRP A 450 -11.28 -13.22 25.12
N THR A 451 -11.33 -12.89 26.41
CA THR A 451 -12.58 -12.78 27.17
C THR A 451 -12.70 -11.42 27.85
N ALA A 452 -13.87 -11.14 28.40
CA ALA A 452 -14.13 -9.94 29.19
C ALA A 452 -13.18 -9.78 30.39
N VAL A 453 -12.48 -10.84 30.82
CA VAL A 453 -11.49 -10.76 31.90
C VAL A 453 -10.30 -9.89 31.52
N ASP A 454 -9.80 -10.03 30.28
CA ASP A 454 -8.60 -9.33 29.81
C ASP A 454 -8.96 -8.07 29.00
N PHE A 455 -10.06 -8.10 28.25
CA PHE A 455 -10.42 -7.06 27.28
C PHE A 455 -11.88 -6.64 27.38
N LEU A 456 -12.17 -5.34 27.28
CA LEU A 456 -13.54 -4.89 27.00
C LEU A 456 -13.94 -5.27 25.58
N TRP A 457 -13.01 -5.13 24.63
CA TRP A 457 -13.12 -5.61 23.26
C TRP A 457 -11.74 -5.71 22.62
N ALA A 458 -11.63 -6.53 21.57
CA ALA A 458 -10.41 -6.66 20.79
C ALA A 458 -10.73 -7.01 19.32
N TYR A 459 -10.08 -6.32 18.39
CA TYR A 459 -10.17 -6.57 16.95
C TYR A 459 -8.80 -6.87 16.37
N GLY A 460 -8.68 -8.00 15.68
CA GLY A 460 -7.47 -8.44 15.03
C GLY A 460 -7.48 -8.13 13.54
N TYR A 461 -6.33 -7.72 13.01
CA TYR A 461 -6.16 -7.30 11.63
C TYR A 461 -5.00 -8.08 11.01
N GLU A 462 -5.22 -8.65 9.82
CA GLU A 462 -4.18 -9.25 8.98
C GLU A 462 -4.31 -8.75 7.55
N GLY A 463 -3.19 -8.33 6.96
CA GLY A 463 -3.16 -7.83 5.59
C GLY A 463 -1.77 -7.68 5.00
N VAL A 464 -1.73 -7.04 3.84
CA VAL A 464 -0.52 -6.77 3.08
C VAL A 464 -0.30 -5.29 2.92
N ILE A 465 0.92 -4.84 3.20
CA ILE A 465 1.46 -3.59 2.71
C ILE A 465 1.92 -3.83 1.27
N VAL A 466 1.27 -3.18 0.31
CA VAL A 466 1.60 -3.30 -1.11
C VAL A 466 2.92 -2.58 -1.43
N PRO A 467 3.58 -2.91 -2.56
CA PRO A 467 4.86 -2.30 -2.93
C PRO A 467 4.82 -0.78 -2.84
N GLY A 468 5.84 -0.23 -2.18
CA GLY A 468 5.95 1.20 -1.95
C GLY A 468 5.68 1.62 -0.51
N GLY A 469 5.22 0.69 0.33
CA GLY A 469 5.13 0.88 1.78
C GLY A 469 4.02 1.80 2.27
N GLY A 470 3.29 2.45 1.35
CA GLY A 470 2.36 3.53 1.69
C GLY A 470 0.89 3.14 1.77
N ILE A 471 0.51 1.90 1.41
CA ILE A 471 -0.88 1.43 1.44
C ILE A 471 -0.91 0.01 1.98
N MET A 472 -1.83 -0.27 2.91
CA MET A 472 -2.11 -1.60 3.42
C MET A 472 -3.58 -1.96 3.26
N MET A 473 -3.87 -3.23 3.00
CA MET A 473 -5.24 -3.74 2.91
C MET A 473 -5.29 -5.21 3.32
N GLY A 474 -6.44 -5.64 3.82
CA GLY A 474 -6.62 -6.99 4.34
C GLY A 474 -7.98 -7.14 4.98
N ARG A 475 -8.06 -7.98 6.02
CA ARG A 475 -9.27 -8.19 6.79
C ARG A 475 -9.04 -8.02 8.29
N TRP A 476 -10.11 -7.61 8.95
CA TRP A 476 -10.19 -7.56 10.40
C TRP A 476 -11.24 -8.55 10.89
N ARG A 477 -11.13 -8.98 12.15
CA ARG A 477 -12.14 -9.79 12.83
C ARG A 477 -12.25 -9.43 14.31
N ASN A 478 -13.41 -9.67 14.90
CA ASN A 478 -13.59 -9.67 16.34
C ASN A 478 -12.85 -10.86 16.96
N MET A 479 -12.08 -10.59 18.02
CA MET A 479 -11.28 -11.60 18.70
C MET A 479 -11.97 -12.20 19.92
N MET A 480 -13.02 -11.55 20.44
CA MET A 480 -13.69 -11.94 21.68
C MET A 480 -14.43 -13.27 21.52
N VAL A 481 -14.17 -14.25 22.40
CA VAL A 481 -14.76 -15.60 22.33
C VAL A 481 -16.28 -15.58 22.53
N GLU A 482 -16.77 -14.63 23.33
CA GLU A 482 -18.19 -14.55 23.73
C GLU A 482 -19.02 -13.68 22.78
N ALA A 483 -18.39 -13.04 21.79
CA ALA A 483 -19.06 -12.16 20.84
C ALA A 483 -19.55 -12.93 19.60
N GLU A 484 -20.51 -12.33 18.88
CA GLU A 484 -20.86 -12.79 17.55
C GLU A 484 -19.65 -12.66 16.60
N VAL A 485 -19.56 -13.55 15.61
CA VAL A 485 -18.48 -13.50 14.62
C VAL A 485 -18.68 -12.26 13.75
N GLU A 486 -17.75 -11.31 13.86
CA GLU A 486 -17.71 -10.12 13.03
C GLU A 486 -16.37 -10.08 12.29
N GLU A 487 -16.42 -9.81 10.99
CA GLU A 487 -15.23 -9.62 10.18
C GLU A 487 -15.53 -8.72 8.97
N GLY A 488 -14.47 -8.26 8.33
CA GLY A 488 -14.62 -7.54 7.07
C GLY A 488 -13.32 -6.98 6.52
N PRO A 489 -13.37 -6.29 5.38
CA PRO A 489 -12.18 -5.74 4.75
C PRO A 489 -11.73 -4.45 5.47
N PHE A 490 -10.45 -4.12 5.31
CA PHE A 490 -9.90 -2.81 5.65
C PHE A 490 -8.96 -2.28 4.56
N VAL A 491 -8.76 -0.96 4.54
CA VAL A 491 -7.71 -0.29 3.77
C VAL A 491 -7.17 0.89 4.56
N PHE A 492 -5.86 1.04 4.63
CA PHE A 492 -5.18 2.21 5.20
C PHE A 492 -4.04 2.67 4.31
N TRP A 493 -3.62 3.93 4.46
CA TRP A 493 -2.45 4.49 3.80
C TRP A 493 -1.72 5.46 4.71
N VAL A 494 -0.42 5.62 4.44
CA VAL A 494 0.42 6.58 5.16
C VAL A 494 0.03 8.01 4.77
N VAL A 495 -0.03 8.92 5.76
CA VAL A 495 -0.39 10.34 5.55
C VAL A 495 0.77 11.29 5.77
#